data_AF-A0A931M6U6-F1
#
_entry.id   AF-A0A931M6U6-F1
#
_cell.length_a   1.000
_cell.length_b   1.000
_cell.length_c   1.000
_cell.angle_alpha   90.00
_cell.angle_beta   90.00
_cell.angle_gamma   90.00
#
_symmetry.space_group_name_H-M   'P 1'
#
loop_
_entity.id
_entity.type
_entity.pdbx_description
1 polymer ?
#
loop_
_entity_poly.entity_id
_entity_poly.type
_entity_poly.pdbx_seq_one_letter_code
_entity_poly.pdbx_strand_id
1 'polypeptide(L)' 'GTITVIYEDAADKYTVVENVPTKQYARTIALDKATHLIYLPTADLEKPDPNQKGRPKMITGSFQILVIGK' A
#
# COMPACT_ATOMS: atom_id res chain seq x y z
N GLY A 1 4.86 2.01 -0.56
CA GLY A 1 5.18 0.82 -1.38
C GLY A 1 4.66 1.09 -2.77
N THR A 2 4.47 0.07 -3.60
CA THR A 2 3.78 0.25 -4.88
C THR A 2 2.81 -0.91 -5.05
N ILE A 3 1.59 -0.61 -5.46
CA ILE A 3 0.64 -1.62 -5.94
C ILE A 3 0.76 -1.66 -7.45
N THR A 4 0.97 -2.85 -8.00
CA THR A 4 0.95 -3.10 -9.44
C THR A 4 -0.39 -3.72 -9.79
N VAL A 5 -1.17 -3.03 -10.61
CA VAL A 5 -2.44 -3.51 -11.14
C VAL A 5 -2.15 -4.29 -12.41
N ILE A 6 -2.53 -5.57 -12.41
CA ILE A 6 -2.31 -6.49 -13.52
C ILE A 6 -3.67 -6.98 -14.00
N TYR A 7 -3.87 -6.96 -15.32
CA TYR A 7 -5.04 -7.52 -15.97
C TYR A 7 -4.65 -8.82 -16.69
N GLU A 8 -5.45 -9.87 -16.53
CA GLU A 8 -5.31 -11.12 -17.26
C GLU A 8 -6.05 -11.01 -18.59
N ASP A 9 -5.31 -10.95 -19.70
CA ASP A 9 -5.85 -10.82 -21.05
C ASP A 9 -6.38 -12.16 -21.60
N ALA A 10 -5.71 -13.27 -21.23
CA ALA A 10 -6.04 -14.65 -21.57
C ALA A 10 -5.30 -15.59 -20.61
N ALA A 11 -5.59 -16.89 -20.68
CA ALA A 11 -4.82 -17.89 -19.93
C ALA A 11 -3.31 -17.69 -20.18
N ASP A 12 -2.56 -17.45 -19.12
CA ASP A 12 -1.11 -17.17 -19.10
C ASP A 12 -0.65 -15.87 -19.80
N LYS A 13 -1.57 -14.96 -20.14
CA LYS A 13 -1.23 -13.65 -20.70
C LYS A 13 -1.71 -12.53 -19.77
N TYR A 14 -0.75 -11.74 -19.29
CA TYR A 14 -1.00 -10.66 -18.33
C TYR A 14 -0.37 -9.35 -18.79
N THR A 15 -1.09 -8.24 -18.59
CA THR A 15 -0.61 -6.89 -18.87
C THR A 15 -0.62 -6.06 -17.59
N VAL A 16 0.47 -5.32 -17.34
CA VAL A 16 0.49 -4.30 -16.29
C VAL A 16 -0.35 -3.11 -16.75
N VAL A 17 -1.44 -2.85 -16.04
CA VAL A 17 -2.34 -1.72 -16.32
C VAL A 17 -1.79 -0.45 -15.70
N GLU A 18 -1.35 -0.52 -14.44
CA GLU A 18 -0.92 0.65 -13.70
C GLU A 18 0.02 0.27 -12.54
N ASN A 19 0.92 1.17 -12.18
CA ASN A 19 1.65 1.12 -10.92
C ASN A 19 1.20 2.29 -10.05
N VAL A 20 0.50 2.00 -8.95
CA VAL A 20 -0.02 2.99 -8.01
C VAL A 20 0.98 3.16 -6.86
N PRO A 21 1.66 4.33 -6.74
CA PRO A 21 2.52 4.61 -5.61
C PRO A 21 1.69 4.66 -4.32
N THR A 22 2.10 3.92 -3.29
CA THR A 22 1.44 3.93 -1.98
C THR A 22 2.32 4.60 -0.93
N LYS A 23 1.69 5.14 0.13
CA LYS A 23 2.42 5.71 1.26
C LYS A 23 3.44 4.72 1.82
N GLN A 24 4.55 5.24 2.30
CA GLN A 24 5.61 4.41 2.87
C GLN A 24 5.03 3.50 3.97
N TYR A 25 5.46 2.25 3.99
CA TYR A 25 5.00 1.19 4.90
C TYR A 25 3.51 0.79 4.85
N ALA A 26 2.72 1.31 3.91
CA ALA A 26 1.40 0.79 3.57
C ALA A 26 1.51 -0.50 2.74
N ARG A 27 1.88 -1.61 3.39
CA ARG A 27 2.21 -2.90 2.72
C ARG A 27 1.14 -3.97 2.91
N THR A 28 0.38 -3.91 4.00
CA THR A 28 -0.73 -4.82 4.26
C THR A 28 -1.90 -4.41 3.38
N ILE A 29 -2.55 -5.39 2.76
CA ILE A 29 -3.64 -5.19 1.80
C ILE A 29 -4.87 -5.96 2.27
N ALA A 30 -6.01 -5.28 2.33
CA ALA A 30 -7.32 -5.91 2.37
C ALA A 30 -8.13 -5.49 1.13
N LEU A 31 -8.76 -6.46 0.48
CA LEU A 31 -9.60 -6.25 -0.70
C LEU A 31 -11.06 -6.50 -0.33
N ASP A 32 -11.92 -5.54 -0.58
CA ASP A 32 -13.36 -5.76 -0.65
C ASP A 32 -13.74 -6.14 -2.08
N LYS A 33 -14.24 -7.37 -2.25
CA LYS A 33 -14.63 -7.91 -3.57
C LYS A 33 -15.95 -7.35 -4.09
N ALA A 34 -16.81 -6.81 -3.23
CA ALA A 34 -18.09 -6.26 -3.64
C ALA A 34 -17.92 -4.85 -4.23
N THR A 35 -17.08 -4.04 -3.60
CA THR A 35 -16.83 -2.64 -3.99
C THR A 35 -15.55 -2.44 -4.80
N HIS A 36 -14.70 -3.47 -4.90
CA HIS A 36 -13.36 -3.40 -5.49
C HIS A 36 -12.45 -2.35 -4.83
N LEU A 37 -12.72 -1.99 -3.57
CA LEU A 37 -11.86 -1.10 -2.80
C LEU A 37 -10.73 -1.87 -2.11
N ILE A 38 -9.55 -1.28 -2.12
CA ILE A 38 -8.36 -1.76 -1.44
C ILE A 38 -8.08 -0.85 -0.24
N TYR A 39 -7.87 -1.46 0.91
CA TYR A 39 -7.59 -0.77 2.17
C TYR A 39 -6.17 -1.08 2.63
N LEU A 40 -5.41 -0.01 2.89
CA LEU A 40 -4.01 -0.09 3.30
C LEU A 40 -3.80 0.64 4.63
N PRO A 41 -3.68 -0.08 5.76
CA PRO A 41 -3.33 0.54 7.02
C PRO A 41 -1.89 1.05 7.01
N THR A 42 -1.69 2.27 7.52
CA THR A 42 -0.37 2.83 7.79
C THR A 42 -0.43 3.94 8.84
N ALA A 43 0.71 4.56 9.13
CA ALA A 43 0.83 5.74 9.97
C ALA A 43 1.93 6.65 9.42
N ASP A 44 1.96 7.91 9.86
CA ASP A 44 3.15 8.74 9.67
C ASP A 44 4.30 8.21 10.51
N LEU A 45 5.51 8.41 10.00
CA LEU A 45 6.73 7.95 10.64
C LEU A 45 7.59 9.13 11.03
N GLU A 46 8.24 8.98 12.17
CA GLU A 46 9.32 9.87 12.56
C GLU A 46 10.47 9.80 11.55
N LYS A 47 11.32 10.83 11.59
CA LYS A 47 12.54 10.83 10.78
C LYS A 47 13.40 9.60 11.14
N PRO A 48 13.99 8.90 10.16
CA PRO A 48 14.88 7.78 10.43
C PRO A 48 16.03 8.21 11.34
N ASP A 49 16.21 7.52 12.47
CA ASP A 49 17.37 7.70 13.35
C ASP A 49 18.53 6.85 12.80
N PRO A 50 19.69 7.44 12.45
CA PRO A 50 20.85 6.72 11.96
C PRO A 50 21.36 5.62 12.91
N ASN A 51 21.09 5.74 14.21
CA ASN A 51 21.50 4.79 15.23
C ASN A 51 20.47 3.67 15.47
N GLN A 52 19.25 3.82 14.95
CA GLN A 52 18.20 2.83 15.08
C GLN A 52 18.16 1.93 13.85
N LYS A 53 18.38 0.61 14.05
CA LYS A 53 18.13 -0.38 12.99
C LYS A 53 16.62 -0.66 12.89
N GLY A 54 16.10 -0.67 11.66
CA GLY A 54 14.74 -1.12 11.35
C GLY A 54 13.80 -0.02 10.89
N ARG A 55 12.49 -0.23 11.09
CA ARG A 55 11.44 0.73 10.71
C ARG A 55 11.46 1.92 11.68
N PRO A 56 11.41 3.18 11.19
CA PRO A 56 11.24 4.34 12.06
C PRO A 56 9.98 4.25 12.90
N LYS A 57 9.96 4.91 14.06
CA LYS A 57 8.80 4.91 14.96
C LYS A 57 7.59 5.56 14.29
N MET A 58 6.41 5.07 14.62
CA MET A 58 5.15 5.67 14.17
C MET A 58 4.80 6.87 15.04
N ILE A 59 4.32 7.95 14.41
CA ILE A 59 3.84 9.13 15.12
C ILE A 59 2.51 8.78 15.78
N THR A 60 2.40 8.99 17.09
CA THR A 60 1.18 8.72 17.85
C THR A 60 0.00 9.50 17.28
N GLY A 61 -1.14 8.83 17.09
CA GLY A 61 -2.37 9.44 16.55
C GLY A 61 -2.40 9.60 15.02
N SER A 62 -1.34 9.25 14.30
CA SER A 62 -1.28 9.36 12.83
C SER A 62 -1.74 8.11 12.07
N PHE A 63 -2.33 7.14 12.78
CA PHE A 63 -2.86 5.94 12.13
C PHE A 63 -3.96 6.31 11.14
N GLN A 64 -3.91 5.69 9.97
CA GLN A 64 -4.85 5.96 8.90
C GLN A 64 -4.99 4.76 7.97
N ILE A 65 -6.12 4.70 7.29
CA ILE A 65 -6.38 3.74 6.22
C ILE A 65 -6.37 4.50 4.90
N LEU A 66 -5.45 4.14 4.00
CA LEU A 66 -5.53 4.60 2.62
C LEU A 66 -6.55 3.71 1.91
N VAL A 67 -7.50 4.32 1.24
CA VAL A 67 -8.46 3.63 0.38
C VAL A 67 -8.04 3.89 -1.06
N ILE A 68 -7.86 2.82 -1.83
CA ILE A 68 -7.59 2.87 -3.25
C ILE A 68 -8.77 2.20 -3.94
N GLY A 69 -9.32 2.90 -4.93
CA GLY A 69 -10.45 2.46 -5.73
C GLY A 69 -10.36 3.09 -7.11
N LYS A 70 -11.13 2.53 -8.03
CA LYS A 70 -11.29 3.05 -9.39
C LYS A 70 -12.40 4.09 -9.44
#